data_AF-A0AA88DUU7-F1
#
_entry.id   AF-A0AA88DUU7-F1
#
_cell.length_a   1.000
_cell.length_b   1.000
_cell.length_c   1.000
_cell.angle_alpha   90.00
_cell.angle_beta   90.00
_cell.angle_gamma   90.00
#
_symmetry.space_group_name_H-M   'P 1'
#
loop_
_entity.id
_entity.type
_entity.pdbx_description
1 polymer ?
#
loop_
_entity_poly.entity_id
_entity_poly.type
_entity_poly.pdbx_seq_one_letter_code
_entity_poly.pdbx_strand_id
1 'polypeptide(L)'
;MWRLKIADGGNDPYIFSTNKFVGRQIWEFDPTAGTPEEREEVEAARLNFFNSRHQVKPSSDLLWRMQFLRDKNFKQTIPQVKVEDGKVITFEKTTTTLRRAVHFLSALQASDGHWPAENAGPLFFVPPLNEDGGWGLHIEGKSTMICTALNYVCMRILGEGRPITNGGHENYNACARARQWILEHGSVTYIPSWGKVWLSILGVFDWAGTNPIPPEFWILPSFLPMHPEPLLSRWPLNKFIRERALQVTMKHIHYEDENSRYITLGCVEKHLARIPDYMWVAEDGMKMQSFGSQEWDTTFAIQALLASNLIDEIGETLARGHDFIKKSQVKENPSGDFKSMYRHISKGSWTFSDQDQGWQVSDCTADALKCCLIFSLMPPEIVGKKMELERFYHAVDVLLSLQNKSGGIGAWEPSGAQAWLETLSLSMIMLNALQQQSKL
;
A
#
# COMPACT_ATOMS: atom_id res chain seq x y z
N MET A 1 -21.33 -9.94 7.88
CA MET A 1 -20.86 -9.25 6.65
C MET A 1 -19.69 -8.35 7.01
N TRP A 2 -18.71 -8.21 6.12
CA TRP A 2 -17.61 -7.26 6.30
C TRP A 2 -18.08 -5.83 6.03
N ARG A 3 -17.65 -4.88 6.86
CA ARG A 3 -17.96 -3.45 6.73
C ARG A 3 -16.70 -2.61 6.70
N LEU A 4 -16.64 -1.64 5.80
CA LEU A 4 -15.54 -0.69 5.73
C LEU A 4 -15.79 0.46 6.72
N LYS A 5 -14.83 0.70 7.61
CA LYS A 5 -14.82 1.82 8.55
C LYS A 5 -13.83 2.88 8.08
N ILE A 6 -14.26 4.13 8.15
CA ILE A 6 -13.47 5.29 7.72
C ILE A 6 -13.22 6.22 8.90
N ALA A 7 -11.98 6.68 9.02
CA ALA A 7 -11.53 7.64 10.02
C ALA A 7 -11.85 7.24 11.46
N ASP A 8 -11.90 5.93 11.72
CA ASP A 8 -12.21 5.36 13.02
C ASP A 8 -10.93 4.85 13.69
N GLY A 9 -10.67 5.31 14.92
CA GLY A 9 -9.63 4.75 15.76
C GLY A 9 -10.06 3.42 16.39
N GLY A 10 -11.35 3.24 16.64
CA GLY A 10 -11.76 2.40 17.75
C GLY A 10 -11.25 2.98 19.08
N ASN A 11 -11.87 2.61 20.19
CA ASN A 11 -11.39 3.01 21.52
C ASN A 11 -10.15 2.17 21.94
N ASP A 12 -9.24 1.91 21.01
CA ASP A 12 -8.05 1.09 21.21
C ASP A 12 -6.92 1.97 21.78
N PRO A 13 -6.44 1.69 23.01
CA PRO A 13 -5.39 2.50 23.65
C PRO A 13 -4.01 2.34 23.01
N TYR A 14 -3.82 1.36 22.11
CA TYR A 14 -2.53 1.05 21.49
C TYR A 14 -2.31 1.78 20.17
N ILE A 15 -3.32 2.43 19.62
CA ILE A 15 -3.18 3.24 18.42
C ILE A 15 -3.28 4.72 18.72
N PHE A 16 -2.60 5.52 17.91
CA PHE A 16 -2.53 6.97 18.06
C PHE A 16 -2.58 7.62 16.69
N SER A 17 -3.17 8.81 16.63
CA SER A 17 -3.23 9.60 15.40
C SER A 17 -3.00 11.08 15.64
N THR A 18 -2.26 11.68 14.71
CA THR A 18 -1.93 13.10 14.66
C THR A 18 -2.94 13.93 13.85
N ASN A 19 -3.88 13.29 13.15
CA ASN A 19 -4.95 13.94 12.39
C ASN A 19 -6.36 13.43 12.74
N LYS A 20 -6.53 12.74 13.88
CA LYS A 20 -7.81 12.11 14.29
C LYS A 20 -8.27 11.01 13.32
N PHE A 21 -7.31 10.19 12.87
CA PHE A 21 -7.49 9.02 12.01
C PHE A 21 -7.99 9.33 10.60
N VAL A 22 -7.99 10.60 10.16
CA VAL A 22 -8.40 10.97 8.80
C VAL A 22 -7.55 10.23 7.78
N GLY A 23 -8.20 9.54 6.84
CA GLY A 23 -7.58 8.64 5.85
C GLY A 23 -7.50 7.18 6.29
N ARG A 24 -7.71 6.85 7.57
CA ARG A 24 -7.69 5.45 8.02
C ARG A 24 -8.87 4.68 7.43
N GLN A 25 -8.58 3.52 6.86
CA GLN A 25 -9.54 2.60 6.26
C GLN A 25 -9.32 1.18 6.80
N ILE A 26 -10.33 0.60 7.45
CA ILE A 26 -10.24 -0.76 8.01
C ILE A 26 -11.52 -1.55 7.75
N TRP A 27 -11.39 -2.87 7.59
CA TRP A 27 -12.52 -3.78 7.43
C TRP A 27 -12.82 -4.51 8.75
N GLU A 28 -14.07 -4.45 9.19
CA GLU A 28 -14.56 -5.14 10.39
C GLU A 28 -15.65 -6.15 10.03
N PHE A 29 -15.59 -7.36 10.59
CA PHE A 29 -16.64 -8.36 10.39
C PHE A 29 -17.72 -8.24 11.46
N ASP A 30 -18.96 -8.04 11.02
CA ASP A 30 -20.14 -8.06 11.90
C ASP A 30 -21.08 -9.20 11.47
N PRO A 31 -21.26 -10.27 12.29
CA PRO A 31 -22.11 -11.41 11.93
C PRO A 31 -23.60 -11.04 11.78
N THR A 32 -24.03 -9.93 12.40
CA THR A 32 -25.41 -9.44 12.38
C THR A 32 -25.63 -8.38 11.29
N ALA A 33 -24.56 -7.83 10.72
CA ALA A 33 -24.65 -6.83 9.66
C ALA A 33 -25.34 -7.34 8.38
N GLY A 34 -26.13 -6.45 7.82
CA GLY A 34 -26.72 -6.52 6.49
C GLY A 34 -27.96 -7.40 6.38
N THR A 35 -28.87 -7.04 5.47
CA THR A 35 -30.08 -7.81 5.17
C THR A 35 -29.74 -9.10 4.42
N PRO A 36 -30.65 -10.09 4.35
CA PRO A 36 -30.46 -11.29 3.55
C PRO A 36 -30.08 -10.98 2.09
N GLU A 37 -30.74 -9.99 1.48
CA GLU A 37 -30.50 -9.57 0.11
C GLU A 37 -29.10 -8.97 -0.06
N GLU A 38 -28.65 -8.13 0.89
CA GLU A 38 -27.31 -7.55 0.85
C GLU A 38 -26.23 -8.62 0.97
N ARG A 39 -26.46 -9.65 1.79
CA ARG A 39 -25.53 -10.79 1.94
C ARG A 39 -25.52 -11.62 0.66
N GLU A 40 -26.66 -11.83 0.02
CA GLU A 40 -26.77 -12.53 -1.26
C GLU A 40 -26.05 -11.78 -2.39
N GLU A 41 -26.16 -10.44 -2.45
CA GLU A 41 -25.40 -9.62 -3.41
C GLU A 41 -23.89 -9.78 -3.26
N VAL A 42 -23.40 -9.84 -2.01
CA VAL A 42 -21.98 -10.08 -1.70
C VAL A 42 -21.53 -11.46 -2.17
N GLU A 43 -22.32 -12.50 -1.89
CA GLU A 43 -22.00 -13.86 -2.33
C GLU A 43 -22.08 -14.01 -3.85
N ALA A 44 -23.03 -13.32 -4.50
CA ALA A 44 -23.13 -13.27 -5.95
C ALA A 44 -21.90 -12.59 -6.59
N ALA A 45 -21.39 -11.50 -5.99
CA ALA A 45 -20.17 -10.83 -6.45
C ALA A 45 -18.95 -11.78 -6.36
N ARG A 46 -18.81 -12.49 -5.24
CA ARG A 46 -17.75 -13.48 -5.02
C ARG A 46 -17.84 -14.64 -6.01
N LEU A 47 -19.02 -15.19 -6.23
CA LEU A 47 -19.25 -16.28 -7.18
C LEU A 47 -18.94 -15.83 -8.61
N ASN A 48 -19.35 -14.62 -8.98
CA ASN A 48 -19.04 -14.04 -10.29
C ASN A 48 -17.53 -13.88 -10.49
N PHE A 49 -16.82 -13.30 -9.51
CA PHE A 49 -15.37 -13.22 -9.55
C PHE A 49 -14.74 -14.61 -9.70
N PHE A 50 -15.15 -15.57 -8.85
CA PHE A 50 -14.64 -16.93 -8.91
C PHE A 50 -14.81 -17.52 -10.31
N ASN A 51 -15.99 -17.44 -10.92
CA ASN A 51 -16.22 -18.00 -12.25
C ASN A 51 -15.41 -17.29 -13.36
N SER A 52 -15.11 -16.00 -13.19
CA SER A 52 -14.41 -15.18 -14.20
C SER A 52 -12.91 -14.99 -13.95
N ARG A 53 -12.35 -15.47 -12.82
CA ARG A 53 -10.98 -15.16 -12.35
C ARG A 53 -9.85 -15.50 -13.33
N HIS A 54 -10.10 -16.38 -14.29
CA HIS A 54 -9.13 -16.75 -15.34
C HIS A 54 -9.15 -15.78 -16.54
N GLN A 55 -10.24 -15.02 -16.71
CA GLN A 55 -10.40 -13.99 -17.75
C GLN A 55 -10.13 -12.59 -17.20
N VAL A 56 -10.59 -12.32 -15.98
CA VAL A 56 -10.41 -11.05 -15.27
C VAL A 56 -9.77 -11.37 -13.92
N LYS A 57 -8.47 -11.10 -13.83
CA LYS A 57 -7.65 -11.39 -12.65
C LYS A 57 -7.82 -10.38 -11.50
N PRO A 58 -7.87 -9.05 -11.73
CA PRO A 58 -8.01 -8.08 -10.63
C PRO A 58 -9.44 -8.04 -10.10
N SER A 59 -9.58 -7.82 -8.79
CA SER A 59 -10.84 -7.37 -8.20
C SER A 59 -11.18 -5.95 -8.65
N SER A 60 -12.45 -5.61 -8.55
CA SER A 60 -13.04 -4.31 -8.86
C SER A 60 -13.55 -3.59 -7.60
N ASP A 61 -13.07 -3.96 -6.40
CA ASP A 61 -13.48 -3.42 -5.11
C ASP A 61 -15.00 -3.32 -4.94
N LEU A 62 -15.72 -4.35 -5.42
CA LEU A 62 -17.18 -4.28 -5.52
C LEU A 62 -17.84 -4.13 -4.16
N LEU A 63 -17.25 -4.75 -3.13
CA LEU A 63 -17.75 -4.75 -1.76
C LEU A 63 -17.80 -3.34 -1.17
N TRP A 64 -16.75 -2.54 -1.40
CA TRP A 64 -16.70 -1.14 -0.99
C TRP A 64 -17.70 -0.31 -1.79
N ARG A 65 -17.71 -0.46 -3.13
CA ARG A 65 -18.59 0.30 -4.02
C ARG A 65 -20.07 0.05 -3.68
N MET A 66 -20.46 -1.21 -3.48
CA MET A 66 -21.83 -1.58 -3.10
C MET A 66 -22.27 -0.88 -1.82
N GLN A 67 -21.45 -0.93 -0.76
CA GLN A 67 -21.76 -0.28 0.51
C GLN A 67 -21.89 1.23 0.35
N PHE A 68 -20.91 1.89 -0.26
CA PHE A 68 -20.90 3.35 -0.35
C PHE A 68 -22.02 3.91 -1.23
N LEU A 69 -22.33 3.24 -2.34
CA LEU A 69 -23.44 3.64 -3.20
C LEU A 69 -24.77 3.44 -2.48
N ARG A 70 -24.92 2.36 -1.70
CA ARG A 70 -26.13 2.08 -0.93
C ARG A 70 -26.34 3.06 0.21
N ASP A 71 -25.30 3.31 1.02
CA ASP A 71 -25.36 4.24 2.15
C ASP A 71 -25.74 5.66 1.71
N LYS A 72 -25.31 6.05 0.50
CA LYS A 72 -25.64 7.35 -0.10
C LYS A 72 -26.94 7.32 -0.92
N ASN A 73 -27.66 6.20 -0.96
CA ASN A 73 -28.84 5.98 -1.81
C ASN A 73 -28.60 6.40 -3.28
N PHE A 74 -27.37 6.20 -3.76
CA PHE A 74 -26.96 6.67 -5.07
C PHE A 74 -27.70 5.92 -6.17
N LYS A 75 -28.32 6.69 -7.07
CA LYS A 75 -28.93 6.17 -8.29
C LYS A 75 -28.31 6.89 -9.46
N GLN A 76 -27.70 6.12 -10.36
CA GLN A 76 -27.19 6.69 -11.58
C GLN A 76 -28.34 7.06 -12.52
N THR A 77 -28.65 8.35 -12.60
CA THR A 77 -29.72 8.88 -13.46
C THR A 77 -29.24 9.19 -14.87
N ILE A 78 -27.92 9.32 -15.09
CA ILE A 78 -27.36 9.61 -16.40
C ILE A 78 -27.25 8.31 -17.21
N PRO A 79 -27.93 8.19 -18.36
CA PRO A 79 -27.92 6.98 -19.17
C PRO A 79 -26.50 6.59 -19.62
N GLN A 80 -26.24 5.28 -19.69
CA GLN A 80 -25.00 4.78 -20.25
C GLN A 80 -24.98 5.02 -21.77
N VAL A 81 -23.93 5.68 -22.24
CA VAL A 81 -23.68 5.82 -23.68
C VAL A 81 -22.99 4.55 -24.19
N LYS A 82 -23.57 3.91 -25.21
CA LYS A 82 -22.92 2.83 -25.97
C LYS A 82 -22.52 3.35 -27.34
N VAL A 83 -21.28 3.10 -27.74
CA VAL A 83 -20.76 3.43 -29.07
C VAL A 83 -20.43 2.12 -29.77
N GLU A 84 -21.07 1.86 -30.90
CA GLU A 84 -20.81 0.69 -31.72
C GLU A 84 -19.49 0.86 -32.50
N ASP A 85 -18.86 -0.26 -32.85
CA ASP A 85 -17.64 -0.27 -33.66
C ASP A 85 -17.82 0.50 -34.97
N GLY A 86 -16.84 1.35 -35.30
CA GLY A 86 -16.84 2.18 -36.51
C GLY A 86 -17.77 3.40 -36.47
N LYS A 87 -18.45 3.68 -35.35
CA LYS A 87 -19.24 4.91 -35.18
C LYS A 87 -18.41 6.06 -34.64
N VAL A 88 -18.73 7.29 -35.07
CA VAL A 88 -18.06 8.51 -34.62
C VAL A 88 -18.41 8.80 -33.15
N ILE A 89 -17.39 9.07 -32.35
CA ILE A 89 -17.52 9.58 -30.97
C ILE A 89 -17.80 11.08 -31.05
N THR A 90 -18.94 11.52 -30.53
CA THR A 90 -19.33 12.93 -30.51
C THR A 90 -18.96 13.59 -29.18
N PHE A 91 -18.87 14.92 -29.18
CA PHE A 91 -18.64 15.70 -27.98
C PHE A 91 -19.74 15.50 -26.92
N GLU A 92 -21.00 15.40 -27.35
CA GLU A 92 -22.15 15.15 -26.47
C GLU A 92 -22.08 13.76 -25.79
N LYS A 93 -21.72 12.72 -26.55
CA LYS A 93 -21.52 11.37 -26.03
C LYS A 93 -20.39 11.34 -24.99
N THR A 94 -19.31 12.05 -25.28
CA THR A 94 -18.16 12.17 -24.37
C THR A 94 -18.55 12.94 -23.11
N THR A 95 -19.28 14.05 -23.24
CA THR A 95 -19.75 14.89 -22.13
C THR A 95 -20.69 14.11 -21.21
N THR A 96 -21.66 13.38 -21.79
CA THR A 96 -22.58 12.54 -21.01
C THR A 96 -21.83 11.45 -20.26
N THR A 97 -20.86 10.79 -20.91
CA THR A 97 -20.04 9.76 -20.29
C THR A 97 -19.17 10.32 -19.16
N LEU A 98 -18.53 11.48 -19.38
CA LEU A 98 -17.72 12.16 -18.37
C LEU A 98 -18.57 12.55 -17.16
N ARG A 99 -19.70 13.23 -17.38
CA ARG A 99 -20.63 13.63 -16.31
C ARG A 99 -21.12 12.41 -15.53
N ARG A 100 -21.47 11.32 -16.22
CA ARG A 100 -21.82 10.04 -15.60
C ARG A 100 -20.69 9.48 -14.71
N ALA A 101 -19.44 9.53 -15.17
CA ALA A 101 -18.28 9.04 -14.42
C ALA A 101 -17.98 9.92 -13.20
N VAL A 102 -18.05 11.25 -13.35
CA VAL A 102 -17.83 12.23 -12.29
C VAL A 102 -18.82 12.07 -11.15
N HIS A 103 -20.11 11.88 -11.46
CA HIS A 103 -21.15 11.60 -10.46
C HIS A 103 -20.91 10.27 -9.73
N PHE A 104 -20.51 9.24 -10.47
CA PHE A 104 -20.21 7.94 -9.89
C PHE A 104 -18.98 8.00 -8.97
N LEU A 105 -17.87 8.61 -9.42
CA LEU A 105 -16.66 8.77 -8.62
C LEU A 105 -16.94 9.61 -7.36
N SER A 106 -17.72 10.68 -7.49
CA SER A 106 -18.15 11.52 -6.35
C SER A 106 -18.93 10.72 -5.31
N ALA A 107 -19.81 9.82 -5.74
CA ALA A 107 -20.58 8.96 -4.83
C ALA A 107 -19.71 7.91 -4.10
N LEU A 108 -18.54 7.58 -4.64
CA LEU A 108 -17.58 6.68 -4.00
C LEU A 108 -16.66 7.36 -2.98
N GLN A 109 -16.68 8.69 -2.86
CA GLN A 109 -15.89 9.40 -1.87
C GLN A 109 -16.31 9.01 -0.44
N ALA A 110 -15.35 8.85 0.46
CA ALA A 110 -15.58 8.62 1.87
C ALA A 110 -16.01 9.89 2.62
N SER A 111 -16.52 9.69 3.84
CA SER A 111 -17.07 10.76 4.68
C SER A 111 -16.04 11.79 5.13
N ASP A 112 -14.78 11.40 5.29
CA ASP A 112 -13.67 12.28 5.65
C ASP A 112 -12.99 12.92 4.41
N GLY A 113 -13.45 12.59 3.20
CA GLY A 113 -13.07 13.24 1.95
C GLY A 113 -12.11 12.47 1.05
N HIS A 114 -11.58 11.33 1.48
CA HIS A 114 -10.69 10.51 0.66
C HIS A 114 -11.43 9.50 -0.21
N TRP A 115 -10.70 8.83 -1.12
CA TRP A 115 -11.19 7.65 -1.85
C TRP A 115 -10.51 6.40 -1.33
N PRO A 116 -11.25 5.51 -0.63
CA PRO A 116 -10.73 4.22 -0.24
C PRO A 116 -10.39 3.38 -1.46
N ALA A 117 -9.29 2.64 -1.39
CA ALA A 117 -8.86 1.77 -2.47
C ALA A 117 -8.05 0.59 -1.93
N GLU A 118 -8.10 -0.50 -2.69
CA GLU A 118 -7.14 -1.58 -2.56
C GLU A 118 -5.76 -1.13 -3.06
N ASN A 119 -4.72 -1.37 -2.26
CA ASN A 119 -3.34 -1.24 -2.69
C ASN A 119 -2.53 -2.50 -2.34
N ALA A 120 -2.99 -3.64 -2.86
CA ALA A 120 -2.32 -4.92 -2.64
C ALA A 120 -0.98 -4.99 -3.37
N GLY A 121 0.05 -5.42 -2.63
CA GLY A 121 1.39 -5.61 -3.14
C GLY A 121 1.67 -7.06 -3.58
N PRO A 122 2.93 -7.52 -3.51
CA PRO A 122 3.30 -8.87 -3.88
C PRO A 122 2.58 -9.95 -3.08
N LEU A 123 2.27 -11.05 -3.77
CA LEU A 123 1.29 -12.06 -3.38
C LEU A 123 1.76 -13.00 -2.25
N PHE A 124 1.67 -12.57 -1.00
CA PHE A 124 1.96 -13.45 0.15
C PHE A 124 0.72 -14.03 0.83
N PHE A 125 -0.50 -13.57 0.50
CA PHE A 125 -1.74 -14.05 1.13
C PHE A 125 -2.94 -14.11 0.18
N VAL A 126 -3.40 -15.34 -0.08
CA VAL A 126 -4.65 -15.77 -0.78
C VAL A 126 -5.06 -15.00 -2.06
N PRO A 127 -4.19 -14.89 -3.08
CA PRO A 127 -4.58 -14.46 -4.43
C PRO A 127 -5.20 -15.61 -5.25
N PRO A 128 -5.77 -15.35 -6.44
CA PRO A 128 -6.22 -16.41 -7.32
C PRO A 128 -5.05 -17.34 -7.70
N LEU A 129 -5.22 -18.62 -7.38
CA LEU A 129 -4.32 -19.71 -7.76
C LEU A 129 -4.27 -19.81 -9.29
N ASN A 130 -3.05 -19.85 -9.85
CA ASN A 130 -2.87 -20.05 -11.28
C ASN A 130 -3.36 -21.46 -11.71
N GLU A 131 -3.62 -21.63 -13.01
CA GLU A 131 -4.07 -22.93 -13.56
C GLU A 131 -3.04 -24.04 -13.38
N ASP A 132 -1.76 -23.71 -13.24
CA ASP A 132 -0.69 -24.66 -12.94
C ASP A 132 -0.64 -25.07 -11.45
N GLY A 133 -1.39 -24.40 -10.57
CA GLY A 133 -1.37 -24.68 -9.14
C GLY A 133 -0.36 -23.85 -8.33
N GLY A 134 0.26 -22.83 -8.93
CA GLY A 134 1.16 -21.91 -8.22
C GLY A 134 0.65 -20.47 -8.10
N TRP A 135 1.52 -19.58 -7.60
CA TRP A 135 1.27 -18.15 -7.48
C TRP A 135 2.44 -17.32 -8.00
N GLY A 136 2.12 -16.22 -8.71
CA GLY A 136 3.12 -15.27 -9.19
C GLY A 136 3.48 -14.19 -8.18
N LEU A 137 4.41 -13.31 -8.56
CA LEU A 137 4.78 -12.14 -7.74
C LEU A 137 3.65 -11.11 -7.64
N HIS A 138 2.79 -11.04 -8.65
CA HIS A 138 1.57 -10.23 -8.71
C HIS A 138 0.46 -11.07 -9.39
N ILE A 139 -0.80 -10.63 -9.30
CA ILE A 139 -1.98 -11.39 -9.79
C ILE A 139 -1.87 -11.80 -11.27
N GLU A 140 -1.20 -11.01 -12.09
CA GLU A 140 -0.99 -11.31 -13.52
C GLU A 140 0.25 -12.16 -13.79
N GLY A 141 1.13 -12.31 -12.80
CA GLY A 141 2.42 -12.97 -12.95
C GLY A 141 2.32 -14.49 -13.06
N LYS A 142 3.32 -15.08 -13.74
CA LYS A 142 3.53 -16.53 -13.76
C LYS A 142 3.94 -17.03 -12.37
N SER A 143 3.64 -18.29 -12.09
CA SER A 143 3.96 -18.93 -10.82
C SER A 143 5.47 -18.90 -10.50
N THR A 144 5.81 -18.60 -9.26
CA THR A 144 7.18 -18.50 -8.76
C THR A 144 7.35 -19.34 -7.50
N MET A 145 8.58 -19.86 -7.26
CA MET A 145 8.84 -20.68 -6.07
C MET A 145 8.56 -19.94 -4.76
N ILE A 146 8.94 -18.67 -4.64
CA ILE A 146 8.71 -17.88 -3.43
C ILE A 146 7.21 -17.71 -3.11
N CYS A 147 6.42 -17.27 -4.08
CA CYS A 147 5.00 -17.02 -3.83
C CYS A 147 4.23 -18.33 -3.66
N THR A 148 4.51 -19.37 -4.45
CA THR A 148 3.84 -20.67 -4.28
C THR A 148 4.17 -21.32 -2.94
N ALA A 149 5.44 -21.32 -2.54
CA ALA A 149 5.85 -21.91 -1.25
C ALA A 149 5.29 -21.14 -0.06
N LEU A 150 5.33 -19.81 -0.07
CA LEU A 150 4.83 -19.01 1.05
C LEU A 150 3.29 -19.05 1.14
N ASN A 151 2.55 -19.02 0.02
CA ASN A 151 1.09 -19.23 0.05
C ASN A 151 0.73 -20.65 0.50
N TYR A 152 1.48 -21.67 0.08
CA TYR A 152 1.32 -23.03 0.60
C TYR A 152 1.47 -23.06 2.13
N VAL A 153 2.56 -22.50 2.66
CA VAL A 153 2.80 -22.42 4.11
C VAL A 153 1.68 -21.65 4.83
N CYS A 154 1.21 -20.52 4.28
CA CYS A 154 0.12 -19.75 4.86
C CYS A 154 -1.18 -20.57 4.94
N MET A 155 -1.56 -21.25 3.86
CA MET A 155 -2.70 -22.17 3.86
C MET A 155 -2.55 -23.25 4.95
N ARG A 156 -1.35 -23.83 5.10
CA ARG A 156 -1.09 -24.84 6.15
C ARG A 156 -1.23 -24.29 7.56
N ILE A 157 -0.78 -23.06 7.81
CA ILE A 157 -0.91 -22.36 9.10
C ILE A 157 -2.38 -22.06 9.40
N LEU A 158 -3.15 -21.67 8.39
CA LEU A 158 -4.60 -21.42 8.49
C LEU A 158 -5.45 -22.70 8.62
N GLY A 159 -4.83 -23.88 8.58
CA GLY A 159 -5.49 -25.17 8.78
C GLY A 159 -5.95 -25.88 7.51
N GLU A 160 -5.67 -25.33 6.33
CA GLU A 160 -6.03 -25.91 5.03
C GLU A 160 -5.21 -27.17 4.69
N GLY A 161 -5.83 -28.12 3.98
CA GLY A 161 -5.19 -29.37 3.54
C GLY A 161 -5.11 -30.46 4.62
N ARG A 162 -5.93 -30.39 5.67
CA ARG A 162 -6.35 -31.57 6.44
C ARG A 162 -7.59 -32.17 5.77
N PRO A 163 -7.89 -33.48 5.86
CA PRO A 163 -9.16 -34.00 5.36
C PRO A 163 -10.29 -33.28 6.09
N ILE A 164 -11.05 -32.44 5.38
CA ILE A 164 -12.24 -31.78 5.91
C ILE A 164 -13.37 -32.80 5.87
N THR A 165 -13.92 -33.14 7.03
CA THR A 165 -15.05 -34.08 7.18
C THR A 165 -16.40 -33.47 6.82
N ASN A 166 -16.47 -32.18 6.46
CA ASN A 166 -17.72 -31.48 6.18
C ASN A 166 -17.67 -30.68 4.86
N GLY A 167 -18.06 -31.34 3.75
CA GLY A 167 -18.95 -30.77 2.72
C GLY A 167 -18.52 -29.56 1.87
N GLY A 168 -17.28 -29.09 1.91
CA GLY A 168 -16.79 -28.05 0.99
C GLY A 168 -16.35 -28.64 -0.36
N HIS A 169 -16.72 -27.99 -1.47
CA HIS A 169 -16.45 -28.40 -2.88
C HIS A 169 -15.14 -29.21 -3.06
N GLU A 170 -15.29 -30.51 -3.34
CA GLU A 170 -14.21 -31.50 -3.52
C GLU A 170 -13.19 -31.18 -4.64
N ASN A 171 -13.45 -30.15 -5.46
CA ASN A 171 -12.71 -29.88 -6.71
C ASN A 171 -11.62 -28.80 -6.62
N TYR A 172 -11.30 -28.23 -5.45
CA TYR A 172 -10.23 -27.23 -5.35
C TYR A 172 -9.27 -27.50 -4.19
N ASN A 173 -8.50 -28.59 -4.28
CA ASN A 173 -7.39 -28.83 -3.36
C ASN A 173 -6.18 -27.94 -3.73
N ALA A 174 -6.32 -26.62 -3.54
CA ALA A 174 -5.28 -25.62 -3.80
C ALA A 174 -3.97 -25.97 -3.08
N CYS A 175 -4.06 -26.48 -1.85
CA CYS A 175 -2.92 -26.91 -1.06
C CYS A 175 -2.17 -28.09 -1.72
N ALA A 176 -2.88 -29.12 -2.20
CA ALA A 176 -2.25 -30.24 -2.90
C ALA A 176 -1.64 -29.83 -4.25
N ARG A 177 -2.33 -28.99 -5.02
CA ARG A 177 -1.83 -28.47 -6.30
C ARG A 177 -0.57 -27.64 -6.12
N ALA A 178 -0.55 -26.76 -5.12
CA ALA A 178 0.64 -25.99 -4.75
C ALA A 178 1.79 -26.88 -4.34
N ARG A 179 1.53 -27.91 -3.51
CA ARG A 179 2.55 -28.89 -3.13
C ARG A 179 3.10 -29.62 -4.35
N GLN A 180 2.24 -30.07 -5.26
CA GLN A 180 2.66 -30.73 -6.50
C GLN A 180 3.54 -29.80 -7.34
N TRP A 181 3.08 -28.57 -7.57
CA TRP A 181 3.83 -27.56 -8.30
C TRP A 181 5.22 -27.33 -7.69
N ILE A 182 5.31 -27.17 -6.35
CA ILE A 182 6.59 -26.99 -5.64
C ILE A 182 7.54 -28.16 -5.89
N LEU A 183 7.04 -29.41 -5.80
CA LEU A 183 7.86 -30.61 -6.00
C LEU A 183 8.36 -30.74 -7.45
N GLU A 184 7.51 -30.43 -8.43
CA GLU A 184 7.85 -30.47 -9.85
C GLU A 184 8.88 -29.39 -10.25
N HIS A 185 8.99 -28.30 -9.49
CA HIS A 185 9.89 -27.17 -9.76
C HIS A 185 11.14 -27.16 -8.86
N GLY A 186 11.58 -28.34 -8.39
CA GLY A 186 12.83 -28.49 -7.67
C GLY A 186 12.74 -28.30 -6.15
N SER A 187 11.53 -28.21 -5.58
CA SER A 187 11.27 -27.98 -4.16
C SER A 187 11.72 -26.61 -3.64
N VAL A 188 11.50 -26.36 -2.34
CA VAL A 188 11.84 -25.11 -1.65
C VAL A 188 13.35 -24.83 -1.62
N THR A 189 14.21 -25.75 -2.07
CA THR A 189 15.65 -25.49 -2.20
C THR A 189 15.97 -24.44 -3.27
N TYR A 190 15.09 -24.25 -4.25
CA TYR A 190 15.19 -23.22 -5.30
C TYR A 190 14.51 -21.89 -4.89
N ILE A 191 14.05 -21.76 -3.66
CA ILE A 191 13.41 -20.53 -3.20
C ILE A 191 14.44 -19.37 -3.13
N PRO A 192 14.10 -18.16 -3.64
CA PRO A 192 14.91 -16.95 -3.48
C PRO A 192 15.25 -16.62 -2.02
N SER A 193 16.29 -15.79 -1.83
CA SER A 193 16.84 -15.41 -0.51
C SER A 193 15.79 -14.99 0.53
N TRP A 194 14.83 -14.15 0.15
CA TRP A 194 13.74 -13.71 1.02
C TRP A 194 12.85 -14.86 1.50
N GLY A 195 12.54 -15.81 0.63
CA GLY A 195 11.78 -16.99 1.00
C GLY A 195 12.55 -17.89 1.97
N LYS A 196 13.88 -18.01 1.80
CA LYS A 196 14.72 -18.77 2.74
C LYS A 196 14.70 -18.15 4.14
N VAL A 197 14.76 -16.82 4.24
CA VAL A 197 14.66 -16.11 5.53
C VAL A 197 13.33 -16.44 6.22
N TRP A 198 12.20 -16.31 5.52
CA TRP A 198 10.88 -16.64 6.08
C TRP A 198 10.74 -18.09 6.53
N LEU A 199 11.21 -19.04 5.72
CA LEU A 199 11.18 -20.46 6.08
C LEU A 199 12.14 -20.79 7.25
N SER A 200 13.25 -20.06 7.37
CA SER A 200 14.20 -20.22 8.49
C SER A 200 13.63 -19.66 9.80
N ILE A 201 12.93 -18.52 9.74
CA ILE A 201 12.17 -17.96 10.89
C ILE A 201 11.12 -18.96 11.37
N LEU A 202 10.42 -19.63 10.44
CA LEU A 202 9.44 -20.66 10.76
C LEU A 202 10.07 -21.98 11.27
N GLY A 203 11.39 -22.14 11.16
CA GLY A 203 12.11 -23.35 11.58
C GLY A 203 11.98 -24.53 10.62
N VAL A 204 11.54 -24.30 9.38
CA VAL A 204 11.37 -25.34 8.34
C VAL A 204 12.48 -25.30 7.26
N PHE A 205 13.45 -24.41 7.43
CA PHE A 205 14.65 -24.30 6.60
C PHE A 205 15.85 -23.96 7.50
N ASP A 206 17.02 -24.52 7.22
CA ASP A 206 18.22 -24.26 8.02
C ASP A 206 18.82 -22.89 7.67
N TRP A 207 19.11 -22.07 8.68
CA TRP A 207 19.78 -20.78 8.52
C TRP A 207 21.10 -20.88 7.76
N ALA A 208 21.79 -22.02 7.83
CA ALA A 208 23.02 -22.27 7.06
C ALA A 208 22.82 -22.22 5.54
N GLY A 209 21.60 -22.39 5.04
CA GLY A 209 21.26 -22.29 3.61
C GLY A 209 20.92 -20.87 3.13
N THR A 210 20.94 -19.89 4.03
CA THR A 210 20.62 -18.48 3.76
C THR A 210 21.89 -17.62 3.76
N ASN A 211 22.04 -16.75 2.76
CA ASN A 211 23.16 -15.81 2.74
C ASN A 211 23.05 -14.86 3.94
N PRO A 212 24.14 -14.62 4.69
CA PRO A 212 24.09 -13.76 5.87
C PRO A 212 23.78 -12.31 5.45
N ILE A 213 22.98 -11.63 6.29
CA ILE A 213 22.76 -10.18 6.23
C ILE A 213 23.44 -9.60 7.47
N PRO A 214 24.76 -9.30 7.43
CA PRO A 214 25.51 -8.96 8.62
C PRO A 214 25.11 -7.58 9.14
N PRO A 215 24.66 -7.46 10.42
CA PRO A 215 24.31 -6.17 11.00
C PRO A 215 25.52 -5.22 11.07
N GLU A 216 26.74 -5.73 11.00
CA GLU A 216 27.99 -4.97 11.05
C GLU A 216 28.09 -3.90 9.94
N PHE A 217 27.30 -3.97 8.86
CA PHE A 217 27.20 -2.88 7.89
C PHE A 217 26.69 -1.57 8.49
N TRP A 218 25.86 -1.60 9.55
CA TRP A 218 25.31 -0.41 10.20
C TRP A 218 26.32 0.45 10.96
N ILE A 219 27.52 -0.08 11.24
CA ILE A 219 28.57 0.61 12.00
C ILE A 219 29.76 1.00 11.13
N LEU A 220 29.76 0.67 9.83
CA LEU A 220 30.81 1.08 8.91
C LEU A 220 30.71 2.59 8.64
N PRO A 221 31.84 3.31 8.59
CA PRO A 221 31.86 4.68 8.10
C PRO A 221 31.25 4.79 6.70
N SER A 222 30.36 5.77 6.51
CA SER A 222 29.59 5.97 5.26
C SER A 222 30.45 6.22 4.00
N PHE A 223 31.73 6.57 4.17
CA PHE A 223 32.66 6.80 3.06
C PHE A 223 33.43 5.54 2.63
N LEU A 224 33.33 4.41 3.35
CA LEU A 224 34.05 3.19 3.00
C LEU A 224 33.25 2.37 1.98
N PRO A 225 33.78 2.12 0.76
CA PRO A 225 33.24 1.09 -0.11
C PRO A 225 33.44 -0.26 0.58
N MET A 226 32.35 -0.98 0.83
CA MET A 226 32.27 -2.10 1.77
C MET A 226 33.46 -3.09 1.68
N HIS A 227 34.25 -3.21 2.76
CA HIS A 227 35.00 -4.43 3.09
C HIS A 227 35.61 -4.37 4.49
N PRO A 228 35.26 -5.29 5.41
CA PRO A 228 36.27 -5.76 6.39
C PRO A 228 36.09 -7.23 6.80
N GLU A 229 35.53 -8.08 5.94
CA GLU A 229 35.21 -9.49 6.27
C GLU A 229 36.38 -10.34 6.86
N PRO A 230 37.66 -10.11 6.51
CA PRO A 230 38.76 -10.81 7.18
C PRO A 230 39.09 -10.30 8.59
N LEU A 231 38.64 -9.10 8.95
CA LEU A 231 39.02 -8.36 10.17
C LEU A 231 37.93 -8.43 11.25
N LEU A 232 36.65 -8.38 10.86
CA LEU A 232 35.50 -8.45 11.78
C LEU A 232 35.15 -9.88 12.22
N SER A 233 35.67 -10.91 11.55
CA SER A 233 35.38 -12.33 11.85
C SER A 233 36.22 -12.90 13.00
N ARG A 234 37.24 -12.16 13.47
CA ARG A 234 38.18 -12.64 14.51
C ARG A 234 37.68 -12.31 15.92
N TRP A 235 37.70 -13.33 16.79
CA TRP A 235 37.46 -13.16 18.23
C TRP A 235 38.55 -12.29 18.88
N PRO A 236 38.23 -11.39 19.84
CA PRO A 236 36.91 -11.09 20.42
C PRO A 236 36.17 -9.96 19.71
N LEU A 237 36.78 -9.34 18.69
CA LEU A 237 36.21 -8.22 17.95
C LEU A 237 34.86 -8.56 17.34
N ASN A 238 34.70 -9.79 16.82
CA ASN A 238 33.44 -10.25 16.24
C ASN A 238 32.23 -10.17 17.20
N LYS A 239 32.40 -10.48 18.49
CA LYS A 239 31.31 -10.47 19.47
C LYS A 239 30.91 -9.06 19.85
N PHE A 240 31.88 -8.23 20.23
CA PHE A 240 31.61 -6.85 20.64
C PHE A 240 31.08 -5.99 19.48
N ILE A 241 31.62 -6.16 18.29
CA ILE A 241 31.21 -5.44 17.08
C ILE A 241 29.79 -5.86 16.68
N ARG A 242 29.49 -7.16 16.71
CA ARG A 242 28.15 -7.67 16.43
C ARG A 242 27.11 -7.21 17.45
N GLU A 243 27.41 -7.30 18.73
CA GLU A 243 26.51 -6.82 19.80
C GLU A 243 26.21 -5.33 19.64
N ARG A 244 27.23 -4.52 19.37
CA ARG A 244 27.06 -3.09 19.08
C ARG A 244 26.25 -2.85 17.80
N ALA A 245 26.52 -3.60 16.74
CA ALA A 245 25.80 -3.47 15.49
C ALA A 245 24.31 -3.81 15.65
N LEU A 246 23.98 -4.88 16.37
CA LEU A 246 22.60 -5.24 16.71
C LEU A 246 21.90 -4.16 17.54
N GLN A 247 22.60 -3.54 18.51
CA GLN A 247 22.05 -2.42 19.26
C GLN A 247 21.74 -1.22 18.35
N VAL A 248 22.62 -0.92 17.39
CA VAL A 248 22.37 0.14 16.40
C VAL A 248 21.18 -0.23 15.50
N THR A 249 21.08 -1.47 15.02
CA THR A 249 19.95 -1.94 14.22
C THR A 249 18.64 -1.79 15.00
N MET A 250 18.58 -2.27 16.25
CA MET A 250 17.39 -2.14 17.10
C MET A 250 17.03 -0.68 17.38
N LYS A 251 18.02 0.21 17.55
CA LYS A 251 17.78 1.64 17.68
C LYS A 251 17.07 2.22 16.44
N HIS A 252 17.47 1.82 15.24
CA HIS A 252 16.83 2.29 14.00
C HIS A 252 15.42 1.72 13.84
N ILE A 253 15.22 0.44 14.19
CA ILE A 253 13.89 -0.19 14.19
C ILE A 253 12.93 0.56 15.12
N HIS A 254 13.29 0.73 16.40
CA HIS A 254 12.42 1.43 17.36
C HIS A 254 12.16 2.89 16.98
N TYR A 255 13.18 3.56 16.45
CA TYR A 255 13.01 4.92 15.96
C TYR A 255 12.00 4.98 14.81
N GLU A 256 12.08 4.06 13.85
CA GLU A 256 11.15 4.02 12.74
C GLU A 256 9.73 3.68 13.22
N ASP A 257 9.58 2.69 14.10
CA ASP A 257 8.32 2.30 14.72
C ASP A 257 7.59 3.50 15.36
N GLU A 258 8.31 4.30 16.14
CA GLU A 258 7.73 5.47 16.81
C GLU A 258 7.37 6.58 15.81
N ASN A 259 8.22 6.83 14.81
CA ASN A 259 8.00 7.91 13.84
C ASN A 259 6.92 7.59 12.81
N SER A 260 6.71 6.31 12.47
CA SER A 260 5.61 5.86 11.61
C SER A 260 4.35 5.49 12.39
N ARG A 261 4.35 5.63 13.72
CA ARG A 261 3.21 5.31 14.59
C ARG A 261 2.79 3.84 14.41
N TYR A 262 3.79 2.99 14.21
CA TYR A 262 3.69 1.55 13.96
C TYR A 262 2.97 1.20 12.65
N ILE A 263 2.93 2.15 11.71
CA ILE A 263 2.42 1.99 10.34
C ILE A 263 3.64 1.89 9.41
N THR A 264 4.33 0.75 9.35
CA THR A 264 5.33 0.31 8.34
C THR A 264 6.16 -0.89 8.86
N LEU A 265 7.24 -1.24 8.13
CA LEU A 265 8.13 -2.41 8.21
C LEU A 265 8.62 -2.80 9.63
N GLY A 266 7.83 -3.66 10.28
CA GLY A 266 8.37 -4.79 11.07
C GLY A 266 8.59 -4.57 12.56
N CYS A 267 7.52 -4.56 13.36
CA CYS A 267 7.60 -4.86 14.80
C CYS A 267 6.30 -5.57 15.26
N VAL A 268 6.26 -6.06 16.52
CA VAL A 268 5.24 -7.03 16.97
C VAL A 268 4.22 -6.44 17.95
N GLU A 269 4.60 -5.75 19.02
CA GLU A 269 3.64 -5.54 20.13
C GLU A 269 2.53 -4.50 19.85
N LYS A 270 2.85 -3.29 19.39
CA LYS A 270 1.84 -2.27 19.01
C LYS A 270 1.34 -2.42 17.56
N HIS A 271 2.07 -3.16 16.73
CA HIS A 271 1.68 -3.47 15.35
C HIS A 271 0.48 -4.39 15.25
N LEU A 272 0.22 -5.27 16.22
CA LEU A 272 -0.97 -6.13 16.18
C LEU A 272 -2.26 -5.31 16.05
N ALA A 273 -2.33 -4.16 16.74
CA ALA A 273 -3.46 -3.23 16.66
C ALA A 273 -3.58 -2.52 15.29
N ARG A 274 -2.49 -2.51 14.50
CA ARG A 274 -2.41 -1.94 13.14
C ARG A 274 -2.55 -2.96 12.02
N ILE A 275 -2.58 -4.27 12.31
CA ILE A 275 -2.84 -5.29 11.27
C ILE A 275 -4.10 -4.98 10.45
N PRO A 276 -5.24 -4.54 11.04
CA PRO A 276 -6.43 -4.21 10.26
C PRO A 276 -6.22 -3.11 9.22
N ASP A 277 -5.30 -2.15 9.46
CA ASP A 277 -4.93 -1.09 8.52
C ASP A 277 -4.32 -1.67 7.23
N TYR A 278 -3.78 -2.89 7.28
CA TYR A 278 -3.21 -3.62 6.14
C TYR A 278 -4.16 -4.66 5.55
N MET A 279 -5.39 -4.81 6.02
CA MET A 279 -6.31 -5.80 5.48
C MET A 279 -7.38 -5.14 4.60
N TRP A 280 -7.52 -5.64 3.37
CA TRP A 280 -8.55 -5.20 2.43
C TRP A 280 -9.47 -6.36 2.06
N VAL A 281 -10.78 -6.11 1.99
CA VAL A 281 -11.78 -7.12 1.62
C VAL A 281 -12.47 -6.72 0.32
N ALA A 282 -12.38 -7.58 -0.69
CA ALA A 282 -13.07 -7.45 -1.96
C ALA A 282 -13.75 -8.78 -2.35
N GLU A 283 -14.29 -8.86 -3.56
CA GLU A 283 -15.00 -10.04 -4.06
C GLU A 283 -14.09 -11.25 -4.31
N ASP A 284 -12.78 -11.03 -4.34
CA ASP A 284 -11.75 -12.08 -4.43
C ASP A 284 -11.25 -12.55 -3.06
N GLY A 285 -11.75 -11.96 -1.96
CA GLY A 285 -11.45 -12.35 -0.60
C GLY A 285 -10.75 -11.25 0.20
N MET A 286 -10.09 -11.66 1.28
CA MET A 286 -9.30 -10.77 2.12
C MET A 286 -7.83 -10.83 1.72
N LYS A 287 -7.23 -9.65 1.50
CA LYS A 287 -5.85 -9.47 1.06
C LYS A 287 -5.09 -8.56 2.01
N MET A 288 -3.77 -8.71 2.03
CA MET A 288 -2.89 -7.77 2.73
C MET A 288 -2.38 -6.70 1.76
N GLN A 289 -2.65 -5.43 2.06
CA GLN A 289 -2.11 -4.28 1.34
C GLN A 289 -0.72 -3.90 1.87
N SER A 290 0.07 -3.23 1.05
CA SER A 290 1.43 -2.80 1.45
C SER A 290 1.37 -1.72 2.54
N PHE A 291 0.58 -0.69 2.26
CA PHE A 291 -0.02 0.37 3.07
C PHE A 291 -1.12 0.98 2.17
N GLY A 292 -1.97 1.87 2.68
CA GLY A 292 -3.01 2.49 1.84
C GLY A 292 -2.44 3.48 0.80
N SER A 293 -3.28 3.95 -0.12
CA SER A 293 -2.96 4.93 -1.17
C SER A 293 -3.82 6.19 -1.06
N GLN A 294 -4.34 6.48 0.13
CA GLN A 294 -5.46 7.40 0.33
C GLN A 294 -5.16 8.83 -0.14
N GLU A 295 -3.98 9.36 0.18
CA GLU A 295 -3.54 10.68 -0.27
C GLU A 295 -3.29 10.72 -1.78
N TRP A 296 -2.63 9.69 -2.31
CA TRP A 296 -2.34 9.58 -3.75
C TRP A 296 -3.63 9.51 -4.59
N ASP A 297 -4.56 8.62 -4.23
CA ASP A 297 -5.82 8.47 -4.95
C ASP A 297 -6.70 9.72 -4.82
N THR A 298 -6.70 10.35 -3.65
CA THR A 298 -7.51 11.56 -3.43
C THR A 298 -6.99 12.74 -4.25
N THR A 299 -5.67 12.95 -4.28
CA THR A 299 -5.09 14.04 -5.07
C THR A 299 -5.36 13.85 -6.56
N PHE A 300 -5.22 12.64 -7.10
CA PHE A 300 -5.56 12.38 -8.51
C PHE A 300 -7.06 12.43 -8.80
N ALA A 301 -7.91 11.89 -7.93
CA ALA A 301 -9.36 12.00 -8.09
C ALA A 301 -9.78 13.47 -8.15
N ILE A 302 -9.22 14.30 -7.26
CA ILE A 302 -9.50 15.75 -7.25
C ILE A 302 -8.99 16.44 -8.52
N GLN A 303 -7.78 16.13 -8.99
CA GLN A 303 -7.29 16.69 -10.26
C GLN A 303 -8.22 16.31 -11.44
N ALA A 304 -8.67 15.06 -11.51
CA ALA A 304 -9.59 14.60 -12.55
C ALA A 304 -10.97 15.28 -12.44
N LEU A 305 -11.49 15.43 -11.22
CA LEU A 305 -12.76 16.12 -10.96
C LEU A 305 -12.69 17.61 -11.32
N LEU A 306 -11.59 18.31 -10.97
CA LEU A 306 -11.36 19.70 -11.37
C LEU A 306 -11.26 19.83 -12.89
N ALA A 307 -10.54 18.91 -13.56
CA ALA A 307 -10.41 18.90 -15.01
C ALA A 307 -11.73 18.65 -15.76
N SER A 308 -12.74 18.07 -15.10
CA SER A 308 -14.06 17.88 -15.70
C SER A 308 -14.82 19.17 -15.95
N ASN A 309 -14.46 20.26 -15.26
CA ASN A 309 -15.15 21.55 -15.31
C ASN A 309 -16.66 21.47 -14.94
N LEU A 310 -17.04 20.53 -14.06
CA LEU A 310 -18.41 20.33 -13.58
C LEU A 310 -18.59 20.83 -12.13
N ILE A 311 -17.84 21.86 -11.72
CA ILE A 311 -17.73 22.31 -10.32
C ILE A 311 -19.10 22.56 -9.67
N ASP A 312 -20.06 23.12 -10.42
CA ASP A 312 -21.42 23.39 -9.94
C ASP A 312 -22.19 22.12 -9.53
N GLU A 313 -21.79 20.95 -10.03
CA GLU A 313 -22.41 19.66 -9.73
C GLU A 313 -21.68 18.89 -8.61
N ILE A 314 -20.41 19.21 -8.36
CA ILE A 314 -19.53 18.43 -7.47
C ILE A 314 -18.81 19.27 -6.42
N GLY A 315 -19.24 20.52 -6.20
CA GLY A 315 -18.61 21.44 -5.25
C GLY A 315 -18.41 20.85 -3.87
N GLU A 316 -19.41 20.12 -3.34
CA GLU A 316 -19.32 19.47 -2.03
C GLU A 316 -18.24 18.36 -2.01
N THR A 317 -18.16 17.55 -3.07
CA THR A 317 -17.12 16.53 -3.23
C THR A 317 -15.73 17.15 -3.25
N LEU A 318 -15.57 18.25 -4.00
CA LEU A 318 -14.32 19.01 -4.06
C LEU A 318 -13.96 19.63 -2.70
N ALA A 319 -14.94 20.18 -1.97
CA ALA A 319 -14.73 20.76 -0.64
C ALA A 319 -14.25 19.71 0.37
N ARG A 320 -14.85 18.51 0.39
CA ARG A 320 -14.41 17.42 1.26
C ARG A 320 -13.02 16.92 0.90
N GLY A 321 -12.72 16.76 -0.40
CA GLY A 321 -11.38 16.35 -0.83
C GLY A 321 -10.31 17.40 -0.52
N HIS A 322 -10.64 18.69 -0.67
CA HIS A 322 -9.76 19.78 -0.24
C HIS A 322 -9.52 19.77 1.28
N ASP A 323 -10.56 19.51 2.07
CA ASP A 323 -10.42 19.37 3.52
C ASP A 323 -9.56 18.18 3.92
N PHE A 324 -9.73 17.04 3.25
CA PHE A 324 -8.88 15.86 3.40
C PHE A 324 -7.41 16.18 3.12
N ILE A 325 -7.07 16.67 1.92
CA ILE A 325 -5.69 16.99 1.52
C ILE A 325 -5.06 17.95 2.54
N LYS A 326 -5.79 18.98 3.00
CA LYS A 326 -5.28 19.89 4.05
C LYS A 326 -5.05 19.19 5.38
N LYS A 327 -5.86 18.20 5.77
CA LYS A 327 -5.69 17.47 7.02
C LYS A 327 -4.61 16.38 6.94
N SER A 328 -4.24 15.97 5.72
CA SER A 328 -3.21 14.96 5.46
C SER A 328 -1.78 15.51 5.42
N GLN A 329 -1.60 16.83 5.29
CA GLN A 329 -0.24 17.41 5.25
C GLN A 329 0.50 17.16 6.57
N VAL A 330 1.71 16.62 6.47
CA VAL A 330 2.59 16.35 7.62
C VAL A 330 2.96 17.67 8.32
N LYS A 331 2.73 17.73 9.63
CA LYS A 331 2.88 18.97 10.42
C LYS A 331 4.25 19.14 11.05
N GLU A 332 4.95 18.05 11.32
CA GLU A 332 6.21 18.02 12.04
C GLU A 332 7.22 17.12 11.32
N ASN A 333 8.50 17.47 11.44
CA ASN A 333 9.59 16.58 11.02
C ASN A 333 9.65 15.36 11.94
N PRO A 334 10.37 14.29 11.53
CA PRO A 334 10.59 13.16 12.43
C PRO A 334 11.33 13.61 13.70
N SER A 335 11.12 12.88 14.77
CA SER A 335 11.56 13.26 16.11
C SER A 335 13.10 13.31 16.25
N GLY A 336 13.59 14.20 17.12
CA GLY A 336 15.01 14.27 17.47
C GLY A 336 15.94 14.60 16.30
N ASP A 337 17.15 14.03 16.31
CA ASP A 337 18.12 14.17 15.22
C ASP A 337 17.83 13.16 14.10
N PHE A 338 16.75 13.43 13.36
CA PHE A 338 16.26 12.54 12.31
C PHE A 338 17.24 12.34 11.15
N LYS A 339 18.16 13.28 10.93
CA LYS A 339 19.22 13.15 9.91
C LYS A 339 20.21 12.04 10.27
N SER A 340 20.55 11.90 11.55
CA SER A 340 21.40 10.80 12.03
C SER A 340 20.73 9.42 11.91
N MET A 341 19.41 9.41 11.75
CA MET A 341 18.58 8.21 11.57
C MET A 341 18.18 8.01 10.11
N TYR A 342 18.86 8.68 9.17
CA TYR A 342 18.66 8.57 7.72
C TYR A 342 17.20 8.88 7.30
N ARG A 343 16.58 9.85 7.95
CA ARG A 343 15.31 10.43 7.50
C ARG A 343 15.55 11.82 6.92
N HIS A 344 14.70 12.18 5.96
CA HIS A 344 14.67 13.52 5.37
C HIS A 344 13.65 14.43 6.08
N ILE A 345 13.66 15.73 5.74
CA ILE A 345 12.61 16.65 6.22
C ILE A 345 11.25 16.23 5.68
N SER A 346 10.21 16.28 6.52
CA SER A 346 8.83 15.91 6.15
C SER A 346 7.80 16.97 6.54
N LYS A 347 8.15 17.96 7.36
CA LYS A 347 7.22 19.04 7.70
C LYS A 347 6.79 19.78 6.43
N GLY A 348 5.48 19.81 6.17
CA GLY A 348 4.88 20.43 4.99
C GLY A 348 4.68 19.48 3.81
N SER A 349 5.14 18.24 3.89
CA SER A 349 4.96 17.26 2.83
C SER A 349 3.61 16.57 2.88
N TRP A 350 3.34 15.76 1.85
CA TRP A 350 2.33 14.71 1.87
C TRP A 350 2.98 13.34 1.72
N THR A 351 2.35 12.34 2.31
CA THR A 351 2.75 10.93 2.20
C THR A 351 1.95 10.25 1.09
N PHE A 352 2.24 8.98 0.81
CA PHE A 352 1.43 8.21 -0.15
C PHE A 352 0.06 7.78 0.42
N SER A 353 0.03 7.51 1.73
CA SER A 353 -1.13 6.95 2.43
C SER A 353 -1.88 8.01 3.23
N ASP A 354 -1.49 8.21 4.50
CA ASP A 354 -2.06 9.19 5.41
C ASP A 354 -0.96 9.91 6.24
N GLN A 355 -1.35 10.96 6.96
CA GLN A 355 -0.43 11.81 7.73
C GLN A 355 0.36 11.02 8.80
N ASP A 356 -0.23 9.96 9.37
CA ASP A 356 0.37 9.19 10.46
C ASP A 356 1.52 8.30 9.98
N GLN A 357 1.54 7.88 8.70
CA GLN A 357 2.72 7.23 8.12
C GLN A 357 3.97 8.12 8.23
N GLY A 358 3.82 9.43 8.03
CA GLY A 358 4.90 10.43 8.18
C GLY A 358 6.07 10.32 7.19
N TRP A 359 6.02 9.38 6.24
CA TRP A 359 6.99 9.26 5.15
C TRP A 359 6.63 10.18 4.00
N GLN A 360 7.37 11.28 3.89
CA GLN A 360 7.23 12.24 2.82
C GLN A 360 7.51 11.60 1.46
N VAL A 361 6.76 11.98 0.43
CA VAL A 361 7.04 11.58 -0.95
C VAL A 361 6.93 12.79 -1.88
N SER A 362 7.91 12.93 -2.76
CA SER A 362 8.06 14.12 -3.61
C SER A 362 6.88 14.34 -4.57
N ASP A 363 6.42 13.29 -5.25
CA ASP A 363 5.30 13.37 -6.20
C ASP A 363 3.98 13.61 -5.47
N CYS A 364 3.72 12.88 -4.38
CA CYS A 364 2.56 13.09 -3.53
C CYS A 364 2.51 14.54 -3.02
N THR A 365 3.65 15.07 -2.60
CA THR A 365 3.78 16.47 -2.15
C THR A 365 3.52 17.44 -3.30
N ALA A 366 4.05 17.19 -4.49
CA ALA A 366 3.85 18.05 -5.65
C ALA A 366 2.39 18.06 -6.13
N ASP A 367 1.74 16.90 -6.21
CA ASP A 367 0.35 16.76 -6.64
C ASP A 367 -0.64 17.35 -5.63
N ALA A 368 -0.43 17.10 -4.33
CA ALA A 368 -1.21 17.72 -3.27
C ALA A 368 -1.05 19.26 -3.25
N LEU A 369 0.20 19.75 -3.37
CA LEU A 369 0.49 21.18 -3.46
C LEU A 369 -0.22 21.82 -4.65
N LYS A 370 -0.19 21.17 -5.82
CA LYS A 370 -0.90 21.62 -7.03
C LYS A 370 -2.41 21.74 -6.79
N CYS A 371 -3.04 20.73 -6.18
CA CYS A 371 -4.45 20.79 -5.81
C CYS A 371 -4.75 21.96 -4.88
N CYS A 372 -3.98 22.14 -3.80
CA CYS A 372 -4.16 23.23 -2.86
C CYS A 372 -3.97 24.61 -3.51
N LEU A 373 -3.04 24.75 -4.46
CA LEU A 373 -2.85 25.98 -5.22
C LEU A 373 -4.08 26.30 -6.09
N ILE A 374 -4.63 25.31 -6.80
CA ILE A 374 -5.86 25.48 -7.59
C ILE A 374 -7.02 25.90 -6.68
N PHE A 375 -7.22 25.21 -5.55
CA PHE A 375 -8.27 25.56 -4.58
C PHE A 375 -8.09 26.95 -3.98
N SER A 376 -6.85 27.43 -3.83
CA SER A 376 -6.59 28.78 -3.33
C SER A 376 -7.12 29.89 -4.26
N LEU A 377 -7.29 29.58 -5.55
CA LEU A 377 -7.85 30.49 -6.55
C LEU A 377 -9.37 30.42 -6.66
N MET A 378 -10.01 29.44 -6.01
CA MET A 378 -11.46 29.23 -6.06
C MET A 378 -12.19 29.97 -4.92
N PRO A 379 -13.50 30.24 -5.06
CA PRO A 379 -14.33 30.80 -3.99
C PRO A 379 -14.43 29.85 -2.78
N PRO A 380 -14.16 30.31 -1.54
CA PRO A 380 -14.29 29.50 -0.33
C PRO A 380 -15.70 28.93 -0.10
N GLU A 381 -16.73 29.55 -0.66
CA GLU A 381 -18.13 29.11 -0.57
C GLU A 381 -18.34 27.79 -1.30
N ILE A 382 -17.50 27.48 -2.30
CA ILE A 382 -17.57 26.26 -3.11
C ILE A 382 -16.66 25.17 -2.51
N VAL A 383 -15.41 25.52 -2.18
CA VAL A 383 -14.37 24.53 -1.85
C VAL A 383 -13.93 24.57 -0.38
N GLY A 384 -14.64 25.34 0.45
CA GLY A 384 -14.31 25.53 1.86
C GLY A 384 -13.12 26.44 2.11
N LYS A 385 -12.69 26.51 3.38
CA LYS A 385 -11.61 27.39 3.83
C LYS A 385 -10.30 27.11 3.07
N LYS A 386 -9.66 28.16 2.55
CA LYS A 386 -8.34 28.08 1.91
C LYS A 386 -7.26 27.63 2.89
N MET A 387 -6.22 26.98 2.36
CA MET A 387 -5.03 26.62 3.13
C MET A 387 -4.22 27.88 3.49
N GLU A 388 -3.61 27.89 4.67
CA GLU A 388 -2.79 29.01 5.14
C GLU A 388 -1.48 29.12 4.33
N LEU A 389 -1.05 30.34 4.00
CA LEU A 389 0.07 30.62 3.11
C LEU A 389 1.39 29.94 3.54
N GLU A 390 1.70 29.98 4.83
CA GLU A 390 2.91 29.38 5.40
C GLU A 390 3.05 27.89 5.06
N ARG A 391 1.93 27.19 4.97
CA ARG A 391 1.92 25.75 4.69
C ARG A 391 2.31 25.42 3.24
N PHE A 392 2.15 26.36 2.31
CA PHE A 392 2.67 26.23 0.94
C PHE A 392 4.20 26.34 0.92
N TYR A 393 4.77 27.25 1.72
CA TYR A 393 6.24 27.38 1.80
C TYR A 393 6.89 26.11 2.33
N HIS A 394 6.34 25.50 3.39
CA HIS A 394 6.85 24.24 3.90
C HIS A 394 6.84 23.12 2.83
N ALA A 395 5.80 23.03 2.01
CA ALA A 395 5.74 22.04 0.92
C ALA A 395 6.81 22.30 -0.16
N VAL A 396 7.01 23.57 -0.53
CA VAL A 396 8.06 23.98 -1.48
C VAL A 396 9.46 23.70 -0.92
N ASP A 397 9.69 23.95 0.37
CA ASP A 397 10.97 23.65 1.03
C ASP A 397 11.31 22.16 0.94
N VAL A 398 10.33 21.27 1.16
CA VAL A 398 10.51 19.83 0.99
C VAL A 398 10.90 19.49 -0.44
N LEU A 399 10.15 19.96 -1.44
CA LEU A 399 10.43 19.66 -2.86
C LEU A 399 11.82 20.16 -3.30
N LEU A 400 12.18 21.38 -2.93
CA LEU A 400 13.50 21.94 -3.25
C LEU A 400 14.63 21.19 -2.55
N SER A 401 14.41 20.69 -1.33
CA SER A 401 15.41 19.92 -0.60
C SER A 401 15.67 18.52 -1.19
N LEU A 402 14.77 18.01 -2.03
CA LEU A 402 14.88 16.71 -2.69
C LEU A 402 15.54 16.77 -4.07
N GLN A 403 15.73 17.97 -4.60
CA GLN A 403 16.38 18.17 -5.88
C GLN A 403 17.86 17.82 -5.79
N ASN A 404 18.31 16.99 -6.73
CA ASN A 404 19.71 16.60 -6.84
C ASN A 404 20.49 17.51 -7.81
N LYS A 405 21.79 17.24 -7.97
CA LYS A 405 22.69 18.01 -8.84
C LYS A 405 22.32 17.97 -10.33
N SER A 406 21.60 16.94 -10.80
CA SER A 406 21.12 16.88 -12.19
C SER A 406 19.81 17.65 -12.39
N GLY A 407 19.22 18.19 -11.33
CA GLY A 407 17.92 18.85 -11.34
C GLY A 407 16.73 17.88 -11.18
N GLY A 408 17.00 16.56 -11.15
CA GLY A 408 15.98 15.55 -10.87
C GLY A 408 15.59 15.52 -9.40
N ILE A 409 14.42 14.97 -9.11
CA ILE A 409 13.88 14.83 -7.76
C ILE A 409 13.68 13.35 -7.48
N GLY A 410 14.19 12.86 -6.34
CA GLY A 410 13.98 11.49 -5.89
C GLY A 410 12.69 11.36 -5.07
N ALA A 411 12.12 10.16 -5.02
CA ALA A 411 10.82 9.94 -4.40
C ALA A 411 10.81 10.26 -2.90
N TRP A 412 11.74 9.70 -2.11
CA TRP A 412 11.80 9.92 -0.66
C TRP A 412 13.06 10.66 -0.19
N GLU A 413 14.13 10.63 -0.99
CA GLU A 413 15.42 11.24 -0.65
C GLU A 413 16.14 11.68 -1.94
N PRO A 414 17.08 12.65 -1.85
CA PRO A 414 17.91 12.99 -2.99
C PRO A 414 18.72 11.78 -3.46
N SER A 415 18.85 11.58 -4.77
CA SER A 415 19.68 10.51 -5.31
C SER A 415 21.15 10.76 -4.98
N GLY A 416 21.68 9.96 -4.05
CA GLY A 416 23.08 10.06 -3.59
C GLY A 416 23.86 8.74 -3.64
N ALA A 417 23.17 7.61 -3.79
CA ALA A 417 23.81 6.30 -3.88
C ALA A 417 24.59 6.14 -5.20
N GLN A 418 25.68 5.38 -5.16
CA GLN A 418 26.49 5.10 -6.34
C GLN A 418 25.90 3.91 -7.11
N ALA A 419 25.82 4.00 -8.43
CA ALA A 419 25.15 3.01 -9.29
C ALA A 419 25.70 1.58 -9.14
N TRP A 420 26.97 1.40 -8.75
CA TRP A 420 27.54 0.07 -8.51
C TRP A 420 26.90 -0.65 -7.32
N LEU A 421 26.24 0.06 -6.39
CA LEU A 421 25.52 -0.58 -5.29
C LEU A 421 24.45 -1.55 -5.78
N GLU A 422 23.83 -1.30 -6.94
CA GLU A 422 22.85 -2.23 -7.52
C GLU A 422 23.43 -3.61 -7.84
N THR A 423 24.74 -3.71 -8.09
CA THR A 423 25.41 -5.01 -8.28
C THR A 423 25.43 -5.87 -7.02
N LEU A 424 25.15 -5.28 -5.85
CA LEU A 424 25.09 -5.95 -4.55
C LEU A 424 23.66 -6.35 -4.15
N SER A 425 22.66 -6.15 -5.00
CA SER A 425 21.28 -6.48 -4.67
C SER A 425 21.10 -7.96 -4.34
N LEU A 426 20.73 -8.23 -3.09
CA LEU A 426 20.42 -9.57 -2.59
C LEU A 426 18.96 -9.97 -2.81
N SER A 427 18.14 -9.07 -3.35
CA SER A 427 16.69 -9.29 -3.46
C SER A 427 16.35 -10.41 -4.46
N MET A 428 17.21 -10.67 -5.45
CA MET A 428 17.05 -11.67 -6.55
C MET A 428 15.75 -11.56 -7.38
N ILE A 429 14.76 -10.78 -6.94
CA ILE A 429 13.42 -10.63 -7.52
C ILE A 429 13.07 -9.17 -7.84
N MET A 430 13.89 -8.20 -7.39
CA MET A 430 13.69 -6.77 -7.64
C MET A 430 14.92 -6.14 -8.29
N LEU A 431 14.69 -5.28 -9.28
CA LEU A 431 15.70 -4.44 -9.90
C LEU A 431 15.63 -3.03 -9.32
N ASN A 432 16.76 -2.32 -9.25
CA ASN A 432 16.85 -0.93 -8.79
C ASN A 432 16.32 -0.73 -7.36
N ALA A 433 16.68 -1.65 -6.46
CA ALA A 433 16.15 -1.68 -5.10
C ALA A 433 17.07 -1.01 -4.08
N LEU A 434 18.31 -0.67 -4.46
CA LEU A 434 19.33 -0.14 -3.56
C LEU A 434 19.56 1.37 -3.72
N GLN A 435 19.03 1.98 -4.77
CA GLN A 435 19.19 3.40 -5.06
C GLN A 435 17.87 4.12 -5.39
N GLN A 436 17.67 5.27 -4.76
CA GLN A 436 16.68 6.25 -5.21
C GLN A 436 17.03 6.75 -6.62
N GLN A 437 16.12 6.53 -7.56
CA GLN A 437 16.24 7.01 -8.92
C GLN A 437 15.51 8.34 -9.09
N SER A 438 16.12 9.24 -9.85
CA SER A 438 15.48 10.43 -10.37
C SER A 438 15.58 10.36 -11.90
N LYS A 439 14.45 10.34 -12.59
CA LYS A 439 14.44 10.45 -14.06
C LYS A 439 14.05 11.87 -14.43
N LEU A 440 14.84 12.49 -15.29
CA LEU A 440 14.46 13.66 -16.08
C LEU A 440 14.10 13.20 -17.48
#